data_AF-A0A3R9Z8E1-F1
#
_entry.id   AF-A0A3R9Z8E1-F1
#
_cell.length_a   1.000
_cell.length_b   1.000
_cell.length_c   1.000
_cell.angle_alpha   90.00
_cell.angle_beta   90.00
_cell.angle_gamma   90.00
#
_symmetry.space_group_name_H-M   'P 1'
#
loop_
_entity.id
_entity.type
_entity.pdbx_description
1 polymer ?
#
loop_
_entity_poly.entity_id
_entity_poly.type
_entity_poly.pdbx_seq_one_letter_code
_entity_poly.pdbx_strand_id
1 'polypeptide(L)'
;MTTVSFRIPRGRRQRGVVLLFCLIVLVILLIGGVAVMRSTHTSLASAGNLVFRRDLSSQGEQAASNVLTAFKSGVLKTAALSAASIPSANYSAVELTANDQGIPLVLLSSSSSPSGTDFTGATFSPTASDLAGATSDITIRYVIDRLCRAAGTATTSSCVYAPSSSNVTGGSSQLPASQRPASTISPVYRLSVRVTGVRSTQVFLQTSFTRPE
;
A
#
# COMPACT_ATOMS: atom_id res chain seq x y z
N MET A 1 -20.47 -87.70 -53.91
CA MET A 1 -20.82 -86.26 -54.03
C MET A 1 -20.00 -85.49 -53.01
N THR A 2 -19.09 -84.68 -53.57
CA THR A 2 -18.26 -83.59 -53.03
C THR A 2 -18.56 -83.02 -51.63
N THR A 3 -17.50 -82.99 -50.82
CA THR A 3 -17.31 -82.25 -49.57
C THR A 3 -17.33 -80.73 -49.79
N VAL A 4 -18.02 -79.99 -48.92
CA VAL A 4 -17.91 -78.52 -48.85
C VAL A 4 -17.47 -78.15 -47.44
N SER A 5 -16.18 -77.81 -47.31
CA SER A 5 -15.57 -77.33 -46.07
C SER A 5 -15.62 -75.80 -46.05
N PHE A 6 -16.45 -75.22 -45.18
CA PHE A 6 -16.54 -73.77 -45.03
C PHE A 6 -15.37 -73.24 -44.20
N ARG A 7 -14.51 -72.41 -44.80
CA ARG A 7 -13.33 -71.82 -44.13
C ARG A 7 -13.70 -70.40 -43.68
N ILE A 8 -13.83 -70.20 -42.37
CA ILE A 8 -14.03 -68.87 -41.79
C ILE A 8 -12.71 -68.07 -41.92
N PRO A 9 -12.72 -66.84 -42.48
CA PRO A 9 -11.53 -66.00 -42.52
C PRO A 9 -11.19 -65.57 -41.08
N ARG A 10 -10.01 -65.97 -40.59
CA ARG A 10 -9.46 -65.47 -39.34
C ARG A 10 -9.13 -63.98 -39.53
N GLY A 11 -9.91 -63.11 -38.90
CA GLY A 11 -9.65 -61.68 -38.85
C GLY A 11 -8.21 -61.41 -38.41
N ARG A 12 -7.51 -60.60 -39.21
CA ARG A 12 -6.15 -60.11 -38.92
C ARG A 12 -6.11 -59.55 -37.49
N ARG A 13 -5.30 -60.16 -36.64
CA ARG A 13 -5.06 -59.70 -35.26
C ARG A 13 -4.33 -58.37 -35.30
N GLN A 14 -5.06 -57.25 -35.20
CA GLN A 14 -4.49 -55.96 -34.82
C GLN A 14 -3.99 -56.07 -33.38
N ARG A 15 -2.68 -56.10 -33.14
CA ARG A 15 -2.13 -56.12 -31.76
C ARG A 15 -0.86 -55.30 -31.51
N GLY A 16 -0.43 -54.44 -32.43
CA GLY A 16 0.76 -53.59 -32.21
C GLY A 16 0.48 -52.11 -31.94
N VAL A 17 -0.53 -51.54 -32.60
CA VAL A 17 -0.68 -50.07 -32.71
C VAL A 17 -1.45 -49.45 -31.55
N VAL A 18 -2.35 -50.19 -30.90
CA VAL A 18 -3.17 -49.69 -29.78
C VAL A 18 -2.30 -49.33 -28.57
N LEU A 19 -1.27 -50.13 -28.27
CA LEU A 19 -0.33 -49.86 -27.17
C LEU A 19 0.43 -48.54 -27.41
N LEU A 20 0.85 -48.31 -28.65
CA LEU A 20 1.58 -47.10 -29.04
C LEU A 20 0.69 -45.85 -28.88
N PHE A 21 -0.57 -45.93 -29.29
CA PHE A 21 -1.55 -44.86 -29.09
C PHE A 21 -1.80 -44.59 -27.60
N CYS A 22 -2.00 -45.64 -26.79
CA CYS A 22 -2.15 -45.49 -25.35
C CYS A 22 -0.92 -44.83 -24.71
N LEU A 23 0.30 -45.20 -25.14
CA LEU A 23 1.53 -44.60 -24.64
C LEU A 23 1.62 -43.10 -24.99
N ILE A 24 1.30 -42.73 -26.23
CA ILE A 24 1.29 -41.33 -26.68
C ILE A 24 0.29 -40.52 -25.84
N VAL A 25 -0.92 -41.05 -25.65
CA VAL A 25 -1.94 -40.40 -24.82
C VAL A 25 -1.48 -40.26 -23.36
N LEU A 26 -0.84 -41.28 -22.79
CA LEU A 26 -0.26 -41.23 -21.45
C LEU A 26 0.80 -40.14 -21.32
N VAL A 27 1.71 -40.03 -22.31
CA VAL A 27 2.74 -38.98 -22.34
C VAL A 27 2.11 -37.60 -22.43
N ILE A 28 1.09 -37.40 -23.29
CA ILE A 28 0.37 -36.13 -23.39
C ILE A 28 -0.30 -35.75 -22.06
N LEU A 29 -0.97 -36.70 -21.39
CA LEU A 29 -1.59 -36.48 -20.10
C LEU A 29 -0.58 -36.17 -18.99
N LEU A 30 0.60 -36.83 -19.01
CA LEU A 30 1.69 -36.54 -18.08
C LEU A 30 2.25 -35.13 -18.27
N ILE A 31 2.48 -34.71 -19.53
CA ILE A 31 2.92 -33.34 -19.85
C ILE A 31 1.86 -32.32 -19.40
N GLY A 32 0.57 -32.60 -19.64
CA GLY A 32 -0.54 -31.79 -19.18
C GLY A 32 -0.60 -31.68 -17.64
N GLY A 33 -0.41 -32.78 -16.92
CA GLY A 33 -0.38 -32.81 -15.46
C GLY A 33 0.74 -31.94 -14.87
N VAL A 34 1.95 -32.00 -15.45
CA VAL A 34 3.09 -31.16 -15.03
C VAL A 34 2.80 -29.68 -15.29
N ALA A 35 2.20 -29.34 -16.44
CA ALA A 35 1.82 -27.96 -16.76
C ALA A 35 0.81 -27.40 -15.74
N VAL A 36 -0.19 -28.19 -15.34
CA VAL A 36 -1.17 -27.80 -14.31
C VAL A 36 -0.48 -27.58 -12.95
N MET A 37 0.40 -28.49 -12.53
CA MET A 37 1.10 -28.37 -11.24
C MET A 37 2.00 -27.13 -11.18
N ARG A 38 2.67 -26.78 -12.28
CA ARG A 38 3.44 -25.54 -12.37
C ARG A 38 2.54 -24.31 -12.30
N SER A 39 1.40 -24.34 -13.00
CA SER A 39 0.40 -23.25 -13.01
C SER A 39 -0.19 -22.99 -11.63
N THR A 40 -0.50 -24.04 -10.86
CA THR A 40 -1.03 -23.90 -9.49
C THR A 40 0.03 -23.33 -8.55
N HIS A 41 1.29 -23.79 -8.62
CA HIS A 41 2.37 -23.21 -7.85
C HIS A 41 2.57 -21.71 -8.12
N THR A 42 2.56 -21.29 -9.38
CA THR A 42 2.67 -19.86 -9.74
C THR A 42 1.45 -19.05 -9.29
N SER A 43 0.25 -19.63 -9.36
CA SER A 43 -0.98 -18.98 -8.92
C SER A 43 -1.01 -18.78 -7.40
N LEU A 44 -0.58 -19.79 -6.64
CA LEU A 44 -0.49 -19.74 -5.17
C LEU A 44 0.56 -18.72 -4.70
N ALA A 45 1.73 -18.67 -5.35
CA ALA A 45 2.76 -17.68 -5.03
C ALA A 45 2.26 -16.24 -5.27
N SER A 46 1.55 -16.02 -6.38
CA SER A 46 0.99 -14.71 -6.72
C SER A 46 -0.14 -14.30 -5.75
N ALA A 47 -1.03 -15.24 -5.41
CA ALA A 47 -2.10 -15.01 -4.43
C ALA A 47 -1.54 -14.71 -3.03
N GLY A 48 -0.48 -15.42 -2.61
CA GLY A 48 0.20 -15.17 -1.33
C GLY A 48 0.75 -13.74 -1.21
N ASN A 49 1.44 -13.24 -2.24
CA ASN A 49 1.95 -11.87 -2.25
C ASN A 49 0.85 -10.81 -2.13
N LEU A 50 -0.32 -11.04 -2.73
CA LEU A 50 -1.45 -10.13 -2.61
C LEU A 50 -2.04 -10.14 -1.19
N VAL A 51 -2.15 -11.31 -0.57
CA VAL A 51 -2.61 -11.44 0.83
C VAL A 51 -1.63 -10.73 1.76
N PHE A 52 -0.32 -10.92 1.60
CA PHE A 52 0.67 -10.18 2.37
C PHE A 52 0.55 -8.66 2.15
N ARG A 53 0.36 -8.20 0.90
CA ARG A 53 0.16 -6.77 0.64
C ARG A 53 -1.09 -6.22 1.36
N ARG A 54 -2.19 -6.97 1.38
CA ARG A 54 -3.42 -6.58 2.09
C ARG A 54 -3.23 -6.55 3.61
N ASP A 55 -2.55 -7.57 4.14
CA ASP A 55 -2.23 -7.65 5.56
C ASP A 55 -1.31 -6.50 5.99
N LEU A 56 -0.20 -6.26 5.27
CA LEU A 56 0.69 -5.13 5.52
C LEU A 56 -0.05 -3.79 5.38
N SER A 57 -0.98 -3.66 4.43
CA SER A 57 -1.81 -2.46 4.30
C SER A 57 -2.69 -2.24 5.53
N SER A 58 -3.37 -3.28 5.99
CA SER A 58 -4.24 -3.21 7.18
C SER A 58 -3.44 -2.88 8.44
N GLN A 59 -2.26 -3.48 8.60
CA GLN A 59 -1.38 -3.15 9.73
C GLN A 59 -0.86 -1.71 9.65
N GLY A 60 -0.59 -1.21 8.44
CA GLY A 60 -0.18 0.18 8.22
C GLY A 60 -1.20 1.21 8.67
N GLU A 61 -2.49 0.87 8.73
CA GLU A 61 -3.55 1.76 9.24
C GLU A 61 -3.39 2.08 10.74
N GLN A 62 -2.68 1.24 11.50
CA GLN A 62 -2.35 1.53 12.91
C GLN A 62 -1.56 2.84 13.04
N ALA A 63 -0.72 3.19 12.06
CA ALA A 63 -0.01 4.45 12.05
C ALA A 63 -1.00 5.63 12.05
N ALA A 64 -2.10 5.56 11.31
CA ALA A 64 -3.10 6.62 11.27
C ALA A 64 -3.75 6.87 12.65
N SER A 65 -4.03 5.81 13.41
CA SER A 65 -4.58 5.93 14.78
C SER A 65 -3.58 6.59 15.74
N ASN A 66 -2.30 6.23 15.67
CA ASN A 66 -1.24 6.85 16.47
C ASN A 66 -1.06 8.33 16.12
N VAL A 67 -1.05 8.66 14.83
CA VAL A 67 -0.97 10.05 14.36
C VAL A 67 -2.18 10.85 14.83
N LEU A 68 -3.39 10.31 14.68
CA LEU A 68 -4.61 10.97 15.14
C LEU A 68 -4.57 11.27 16.65
N THR A 69 -4.05 10.34 17.45
CA THR A 69 -3.81 10.56 18.89
C THR A 69 -2.81 11.69 19.14
N ALA A 70 -1.71 11.74 18.38
CA ALA A 70 -0.71 12.80 18.50
C ALA A 70 -1.29 14.20 18.19
N PHE A 71 -2.24 14.28 17.26
CA PHE A 71 -2.97 15.50 16.91
C PHE A 71 -4.14 15.85 17.83
N LYS A 72 -4.73 14.87 18.54
CA LYS A 72 -5.84 15.13 19.47
C LYS A 72 -5.34 15.53 20.87
N SER A 73 -4.38 14.78 21.41
CA SER A 73 -3.93 14.94 22.80
C SER A 73 -2.42 14.98 22.97
N GLY A 74 -1.65 14.67 21.93
CA GLY A 74 -0.19 14.61 21.98
C GLY A 74 0.53 15.93 21.68
N VAL A 75 1.77 15.81 21.20
CA VAL A 75 2.68 16.94 20.94
C VAL A 75 2.30 17.78 19.72
N LEU A 76 1.34 17.33 18.90
CA LEU A 76 0.85 18.03 17.71
C LEU A 76 -0.54 18.66 17.90
N LYS A 77 -1.04 18.69 19.14
CA LYS A 77 -2.43 19.05 19.48
C LYS A 77 -2.86 20.47 19.10
N THR A 78 -1.94 21.43 19.02
CA THR A 78 -2.27 22.81 18.62
C THR A 78 -1.46 23.26 17.41
N ALA A 79 -1.98 24.25 16.68
CA ALA A 79 -1.30 24.87 15.55
C ALA A 79 0.08 25.44 15.94
N ALA A 80 0.17 26.05 17.13
CA ALA A 80 1.42 26.59 17.67
C ALA A 80 2.47 25.49 17.92
N LEU A 81 2.06 24.35 18.48
CA LEU A 81 2.99 23.22 18.71
C LEU A 81 3.45 22.59 17.40
N SER A 82 2.60 22.54 16.39
CA SER A 82 2.95 22.04 15.04
C SER A 82 3.62 23.09 14.14
N ALA A 83 3.97 24.27 14.65
CA ALA A 83 4.53 25.35 13.83
C ALA A 83 5.96 25.01 13.35
N ALA A 84 6.73 24.26 14.17
CA ALA A 84 8.06 23.78 13.82
C ALA A 84 8.05 22.25 13.61
N SER A 85 9.04 21.73 12.88
CA SER A 85 9.24 20.29 12.73
C SER A 85 9.59 19.65 14.08
N ILE A 86 9.02 18.48 14.36
CA ILE A 86 9.21 17.71 15.59
C ILE A 86 9.70 16.31 15.21
N PRO A 87 11.03 16.09 15.14
CA PRO A 87 11.63 14.80 14.81
C PRO A 87 11.17 13.63 15.67
N SER A 88 10.94 13.88 16.97
CA SER A 88 10.48 12.86 17.93
C SER A 88 9.03 12.40 17.71
N ALA A 89 8.26 13.11 16.87
CA ALA A 89 6.92 12.74 16.45
C ALA A 89 6.86 12.35 14.96
N ASN A 90 8.03 12.17 14.32
CA ASN A 90 8.16 11.98 12.87
C ASN A 90 7.44 13.05 12.05
N TYR A 91 7.34 14.27 12.59
CA TYR A 91 6.57 15.37 12.01
C TYR A 91 7.48 16.45 11.42
N SER A 92 7.28 16.78 10.14
CA SER A 92 7.86 17.93 9.48
C SER A 92 6.80 19.03 9.30
N ALA A 93 7.11 20.26 9.69
CA ALA A 93 6.24 21.42 9.46
C ALA A 93 6.28 21.93 8.02
N VAL A 94 7.21 21.39 7.22
CA VAL A 94 7.46 21.67 5.81
C VAL A 94 7.27 20.38 5.01
N GLU A 95 6.76 20.50 3.79
CA GLU A 95 6.59 19.38 2.87
C GLU A 95 7.93 18.69 2.63
N LEU A 96 7.95 17.36 2.72
CA LEU A 96 9.14 16.57 2.48
C LEU A 96 9.35 16.35 0.99
N THR A 97 10.61 16.37 0.55
CA THR A 97 10.96 16.05 -0.84
C THR A 97 10.57 14.61 -1.13
N ALA A 98 9.81 14.41 -2.20
CA ALA A 98 9.33 13.11 -2.64
C ALA A 98 9.97 12.69 -3.96
N ASN A 99 9.96 11.39 -4.25
CA ASN A 99 10.33 10.86 -5.56
C ASN A 99 9.21 11.10 -6.60
N ASP A 100 9.43 10.65 -7.84
CA ASP A 100 8.46 10.76 -8.94
C ASP A 100 7.11 10.05 -8.68
N GLN A 101 7.07 9.16 -7.68
CA GLN A 101 5.86 8.45 -7.25
C GLN A 101 5.15 9.14 -6.07
N GLY A 102 5.65 10.29 -5.61
CA GLY A 102 5.09 11.05 -4.49
C GLY A 102 5.47 10.52 -3.11
N ILE A 103 6.39 9.55 -3.01
CA ILE A 103 6.85 8.97 -1.74
C ILE A 103 7.97 9.84 -1.16
N PRO A 104 7.86 10.34 0.09
CA PRO A 104 8.93 11.08 0.74
C PRO A 104 10.25 10.28 0.76
N LEU A 105 11.35 10.90 0.33
CA LEU A 105 12.66 10.24 0.23
C LEU A 105 13.16 9.71 1.58
N VAL A 106 12.82 10.40 2.67
CA VAL A 106 13.14 9.97 4.04
C VAL A 106 12.56 8.59 4.39
N LEU A 107 11.42 8.20 3.79
CA LEU A 107 10.82 6.87 3.99
C LEU A 107 11.50 5.78 3.18
N LEU A 108 12.26 6.13 2.13
CA LEU A 108 12.96 5.15 1.30
C LEU A 108 14.24 4.67 1.97
N SER A 109 14.80 5.43 2.92
CA SER A 109 16.01 5.04 3.64
C SER A 109 15.80 3.75 4.45
N SER A 110 16.72 2.79 4.28
CA SER A 110 16.80 1.57 5.09
C SER A 110 17.62 1.75 6.38
N SER A 111 18.18 2.94 6.61
CA SER A 111 18.94 3.22 7.84
C SER A 111 18.03 3.29 9.09
N SER A 112 18.62 3.01 10.24
CA SER A 112 18.01 3.26 11.56
C SER A 112 17.84 4.75 11.87
N SER A 113 18.61 5.61 11.19
CA SER A 113 18.52 7.07 11.26
C SER A 113 18.20 7.62 9.86
N PRO A 114 16.95 7.50 9.40
CA PRO A 114 16.56 8.03 8.10
C PRO A 114 16.68 9.56 8.10
N SER A 115 17.11 10.12 6.98
CA SER A 115 17.13 11.56 6.75
C SER A 115 16.73 11.87 5.32
N GLY A 116 16.20 13.06 5.09
CA GLY A 116 15.83 13.56 3.78
C GLY A 116 15.66 15.06 3.82
N THR A 117 15.58 15.71 2.66
CA THR A 117 15.38 17.16 2.58
C THR A 117 13.90 17.51 2.56
N ASP A 118 13.55 18.63 3.18
CA ASP A 118 12.26 19.28 2.96
C ASP A 118 12.27 20.16 1.69
N PHE A 119 11.14 20.77 1.37
CA PHE A 119 10.96 21.66 0.22
C PHE A 119 11.94 22.84 0.19
N THR A 120 12.44 23.29 1.35
CA THR A 120 13.42 24.38 1.45
C THR A 120 14.86 23.91 1.28
N GLY A 121 15.09 22.60 1.18
CA GLY A 121 16.41 21.99 1.15
C GLY A 121 17.01 21.73 2.55
N ALA A 122 16.26 21.98 3.63
CA ALA A 122 16.72 21.69 4.98
C ALA A 122 16.62 20.19 5.28
N THR A 123 17.58 19.65 6.01
CA THR A 123 17.58 18.23 6.39
C THR A 123 16.58 17.97 7.51
N PHE A 124 15.63 17.08 7.26
CA PHE A 124 14.74 16.49 8.25
C PHE A 124 15.17 15.05 8.56
N SER A 125 15.32 14.73 9.85
CA SER A 125 15.70 13.39 10.32
C SER A 125 14.76 12.94 11.44
N PRO A 126 13.73 12.12 11.14
CA PRO A 126 12.81 11.62 12.16
C PRO A 126 13.55 10.70 13.14
N THR A 127 13.17 10.76 14.42
CA THR A 127 13.83 10.03 15.51
C THR A 127 12.89 9.11 16.29
N ALA A 128 11.59 9.11 15.98
CA ALA A 128 10.69 8.17 16.62
C ALA A 128 10.91 6.76 16.06
N SER A 129 10.89 5.77 16.95
CA SER A 129 11.03 4.37 16.56
C SER A 129 9.90 3.92 15.62
N ASP A 130 10.23 2.96 14.75
CA ASP A 130 9.23 2.29 13.93
C ASP A 130 8.21 1.56 14.84
N LEU A 131 6.93 1.57 14.43
CA LEU A 131 5.89 0.82 15.13
C LEU A 131 6.07 -0.67 14.84
N ALA A 132 5.87 -1.50 15.86
CA ALA A 132 5.82 -2.96 15.68
C ALA A 132 4.51 -3.36 14.99
N GLY A 133 4.60 -4.24 13.99
CA GLY A 133 3.43 -4.90 13.41
C GLY A 133 2.94 -6.07 14.25
N ALA A 134 2.04 -6.89 13.69
CA ALA A 134 1.47 -8.07 14.35
C ALA A 134 2.53 -9.14 14.70
N THR A 135 3.65 -9.14 13.99
CA THR A 135 4.80 -10.04 14.22
C THR A 135 6.10 -9.22 14.25
N SER A 136 7.16 -9.74 14.87
CA SER A 136 8.48 -9.09 14.92
C SER A 136 9.08 -8.77 13.55
N ASP A 137 8.68 -9.50 12.51
CA ASP A 137 9.18 -9.34 11.15
C ASP A 137 8.48 -8.22 10.36
N ILE A 138 7.46 -7.59 10.96
CA ILE A 138 6.72 -6.48 10.37
C ILE A 138 7.06 -5.20 11.11
N THR A 139 7.57 -4.23 10.36
CA THR A 139 7.94 -2.91 10.87
C THR A 139 7.18 -1.84 10.10
N ILE A 140 6.61 -0.87 10.82
CA ILE A 140 5.79 0.20 10.25
C ILE A 140 6.51 1.51 10.54
N ARG A 141 7.15 2.08 9.51
CA ARG A 141 7.75 3.41 9.55
C ARG A 141 6.76 4.41 9.00
N TYR A 142 6.62 5.56 9.64
CA TYR A 142 5.80 6.64 9.12
C TYR A 142 6.46 8.00 9.31
N VAL A 143 6.12 8.93 8.42
CA VAL A 143 6.42 10.35 8.56
C VAL A 143 5.17 11.15 8.27
N ILE A 144 5.06 12.29 8.92
CA ILE A 144 4.00 13.26 8.73
C ILE A 144 4.67 14.52 8.20
N ASP A 145 4.16 15.06 7.12
CA ASP A 145 4.53 16.38 6.67
C ASP A 145 3.31 17.27 6.53
N ARG A 146 3.41 18.49 7.04
CA ARG A 146 2.46 19.55 6.73
C ARG A 146 2.81 20.04 5.34
N LEU A 147 1.83 20.07 4.42
CA LEU A 147 2.03 20.46 3.02
C LEU A 147 2.23 21.98 2.90
N CYS A 148 3.33 22.46 3.48
CA CYS A 148 3.76 23.84 3.55
C CYS A 148 5.15 23.98 2.94
N ARG A 149 5.42 25.13 2.33
CA ARG A 149 6.73 25.50 1.78
C ARG A 149 7.67 26.10 2.81
N ALA A 150 7.19 26.39 4.03
CA ALA A 150 7.97 26.94 5.13
C ALA A 150 7.37 26.55 6.49
N ALA A 151 8.24 26.51 7.50
CA ALA A 151 7.83 26.35 8.89
C ALA A 151 7.19 27.65 9.42
N GLY A 152 6.57 27.56 10.59
CA GLY A 152 5.89 28.66 11.27
C GLY A 152 4.37 28.59 11.12
N THR A 153 3.73 29.75 11.22
CA THR A 153 2.28 29.89 11.09
C THR A 153 1.85 29.50 9.67
N ALA A 154 0.91 28.55 9.58
CA ALA A 154 0.36 28.13 8.31
C ALA A 154 -0.49 29.27 7.71
N THR A 155 -0.32 29.54 6.42
CA THR A 155 -1.09 30.52 5.67
C THR A 155 -1.46 29.94 4.29
N THR A 156 -2.51 30.46 3.65
CA THR A 156 -2.95 29.99 2.33
C THR A 156 -1.95 30.26 1.21
N SER A 157 -0.97 31.15 1.41
CA SER A 157 0.12 31.40 0.45
C SER A 157 1.32 30.48 0.67
N SER A 158 1.53 29.98 1.89
CA SER A 158 2.65 29.11 2.24
C SER A 158 2.29 27.63 2.30
N CYS A 159 1.01 27.27 2.40
CA CYS A 159 0.57 25.89 2.57
C CYS A 159 -0.63 25.53 1.70
N VAL A 160 -0.78 24.23 1.45
CA VAL A 160 -2.00 23.64 0.90
C VAL A 160 -3.08 23.64 1.99
N TYR A 161 -4.23 24.21 1.69
CA TYR A 161 -5.40 24.25 2.57
C TYR A 161 -6.55 23.43 2.01
N ALA A 162 -7.30 22.80 2.91
CA ALA A 162 -8.58 22.20 2.61
C ALA A 162 -9.67 22.84 3.49
N PRO A 163 -10.84 23.16 2.93
CA PRO A 163 -11.14 23.21 1.49
C PRO A 163 -10.33 24.29 0.74
N SER A 164 -10.14 24.13 -0.57
CA SER A 164 -9.38 25.06 -1.42
C SER A 164 -10.04 26.44 -1.59
N SER A 165 -11.28 26.59 -1.13
CA SER A 165 -11.99 27.87 -1.05
C SER A 165 -12.55 28.07 0.35
N SER A 166 -12.49 29.31 0.85
CA SER A 166 -13.02 29.72 2.15
C SER A 166 -14.55 29.73 2.23
N ASN A 167 -15.23 29.43 1.12
CA ASN A 167 -16.69 29.57 0.97
C ASN A 167 -17.39 28.20 0.84
N VAL A 168 -16.79 27.13 1.37
CA VAL A 168 -17.52 25.87 1.50
C VAL A 168 -18.46 26.00 2.68
N THR A 169 -19.70 26.33 2.36
CA THR A 169 -20.76 26.48 3.34
C THR A 169 -21.55 25.17 3.41
N GLY A 170 -21.44 24.44 4.52
CA GLY A 170 -22.21 23.22 4.74
C GLY A 170 -23.63 23.50 5.24
N GLY A 171 -24.54 22.52 5.15
CA GLY A 171 -25.91 22.64 5.67
C GLY A 171 -26.99 22.87 4.60
N SER A 172 -28.25 23.05 5.03
CA SER A 172 -29.40 23.14 4.11
C SER A 172 -29.30 24.37 3.20
N SER A 173 -29.58 24.19 1.89
CA SER A 173 -29.68 25.25 0.88
C SER A 173 -30.74 26.32 1.23
N GLN A 174 -31.59 26.06 2.22
CA GLN A 174 -32.69 26.92 2.67
C GLN A 174 -32.28 27.97 3.72
N LEU A 175 -31.13 27.83 4.38
CA LEU A 175 -30.64 28.82 5.34
C LEU A 175 -29.85 29.94 4.65
N PRO A 176 -29.94 31.21 5.11
CA PRO A 176 -29.03 32.27 4.72
C PRO A 176 -27.57 31.87 4.91
N ALA A 177 -26.66 32.32 4.03
CA ALA A 177 -25.24 31.99 4.10
C ALA A 177 -24.58 32.35 5.45
N SER A 178 -25.08 33.39 6.14
CA SER A 178 -24.63 33.81 7.46
C SER A 178 -25.03 32.86 8.61
N GLN A 179 -26.03 32.00 8.40
CA GLN A 179 -26.54 31.05 9.38
C GLN A 179 -26.08 29.61 9.13
N ARG A 180 -25.41 29.37 8.00
CA ARG A 180 -24.81 28.06 7.76
C ARG A 180 -23.45 27.96 8.46
N PRO A 181 -23.09 26.76 8.95
CA PRO A 181 -21.74 26.50 9.42
C PRO A 181 -20.71 26.84 8.33
N ALA A 182 -19.85 27.82 8.61
CA ALA A 182 -18.69 28.08 7.78
C ALA A 182 -17.67 26.97 8.01
N SER A 183 -17.13 26.41 6.92
CA SER A 183 -16.03 25.44 7.04
C SER A 183 -14.74 26.20 7.34
N THR A 184 -14.12 25.91 8.49
CA THR A 184 -12.81 26.45 8.84
C THR A 184 -11.77 25.84 7.90
N ILE A 185 -11.14 26.67 7.07
CA ILE A 185 -10.01 26.21 6.25
C ILE A 185 -8.85 25.81 7.15
N SER A 186 -8.25 24.65 6.88
CA SER A 186 -7.15 24.10 7.69
C SER A 186 -6.02 23.63 6.78
N PRO A 187 -4.74 23.78 7.19
CA PRO A 187 -3.63 23.25 6.42
C PRO A 187 -3.74 21.73 6.30
N VAL A 188 -3.37 21.20 5.13
CA VAL A 188 -3.36 19.76 4.86
C VAL A 188 -2.07 19.15 5.37
N TYR A 189 -2.21 18.02 6.05
CA TYR A 189 -1.12 17.15 6.48
C TYR A 189 -1.16 15.88 5.62
N ARG A 190 0.02 15.37 5.29
CA ARG A 190 0.20 14.09 4.61
C ARG A 190 0.87 13.13 5.59
N LEU A 191 0.22 12.00 5.82
CA LEU A 191 0.80 10.84 6.46
C LEU A 191 1.31 9.92 5.37
N SER A 192 2.60 9.61 5.38
CA SER A 192 3.21 8.61 4.51
C SER A 192 3.75 7.48 5.38
N VAL A 193 3.45 6.24 5.01
CA VAL A 193 3.77 5.04 5.78
C VAL A 193 4.50 4.06 4.87
N ARG A 194 5.61 3.50 5.34
CA ARG A 194 6.27 2.33 4.78
C ARG A 194 6.13 1.17 5.73
N VAL A 195 5.41 0.14 5.31
CA VAL A 195 5.34 -1.14 6.01
C VAL A 195 6.32 -2.10 5.37
N THR A 196 7.26 -2.62 6.14
CA THR A 196 8.23 -3.64 5.70
C THR A 196 7.91 -4.95 6.38
N GLY A 197 7.61 -5.98 5.60
CA GLY A 197 7.33 -7.33 6.09
C GLY A 197 8.42 -8.33 5.73
N VAL A 198 8.08 -9.62 5.88
CA VAL A 198 8.97 -10.74 5.56
C VAL A 198 9.55 -10.65 4.14
N ARG A 199 10.80 -11.08 3.99
CA ARG A 199 11.56 -11.04 2.73
C ARG A 199 11.70 -9.63 2.13
N SER A 200 11.72 -8.60 2.97
CA SER A 200 11.83 -7.21 2.55
C SER A 200 10.71 -6.74 1.62
N THR A 201 9.52 -7.33 1.75
CA THR A 201 8.33 -6.87 1.04
C THR A 201 7.91 -5.51 1.59
N GLN A 202 7.79 -4.50 0.73
CA GLN A 202 7.44 -3.14 1.14
C GLN A 202 6.09 -2.71 0.57
N VAL A 203 5.28 -2.08 1.42
CA VAL A 203 4.03 -1.43 1.05
C VAL A 203 4.10 0.03 1.49
N PHE A 204 3.77 0.94 0.58
CA PHE A 204 3.66 2.36 0.87
C PHE A 204 2.20 2.77 0.88
N LEU A 205 1.79 3.46 1.94
CA LEU A 205 0.45 4.03 2.10
C LEU A 205 0.58 5.53 2.31
N GLN A 206 -0.36 6.29 1.77
CA GLN A 206 -0.39 7.73 1.91
C GLN A 206 -1.81 8.22 2.12
N THR A 207 -2.00 9.04 3.14
CA THR A 207 -3.30 9.62 3.49
C THR A 207 -3.13 11.11 3.78
N SER A 208 -3.96 11.95 3.18
CA SER A 208 -4.03 13.37 3.49
C SER A 208 -5.18 13.66 4.44
N PHE A 209 -4.96 14.51 5.43
CA PHE A 209 -5.98 14.89 6.42
C PHE A 209 -5.80 16.35 6.87
N THR A 210 -6.86 16.97 7.34
CA THR A 210 -6.80 18.25 8.08
C THR A 210 -6.71 17.96 9.57
N ARG A 211 -6.22 18.93 10.36
CA ARG A 211 -6.17 18.76 11.81
C ARG A 211 -7.56 18.34 12.33
N PRO A 212 -7.66 17.23 13.08
CA PRO A 212 -8.89 16.79 13.73
C PRO A 212 -9.25 17.78 14.84
N GLU A 213 -10.49 18.25 14.87
CA GLU A 213 -11.03 19.01 15.98
C GLU A 213 -11.29 18.17 17.24
#